data_AF-A0A3M5E2D9-F1
#
_entry.id   AF-A0A3M5E2D9-F1
#
_cell.length_a   1.000
_cell.length_b   1.000
_cell.length_c   1.000
_cell.angle_alpha   90.00
_cell.angle_beta   90.00
_cell.angle_gamma   90.00
#
_symmetry.space_group_name_H-M   'P 1'
#
loop_
_entity.id
_entity.type
_entity.pdbx_description
1 polymer ?
#
loop_
_entity_poly.entity_id
_entity_poly.type
_entity_poly.pdbx_seq_one_letter_code
_entity_poly.pdbx_strand_id
1 'polypeptide(L)'
;MHANRSKTVDRNETVRIGMNKTETILMASLQNVGMGRMENVGLGYSLNVGMMMNTVVGLNQSTQVMKKKTLSVGDSYEVSVGGSDDGSKITLDGQSITLGSQRIELTADREILLRCGQSTIRLTPGEIEILSPNVDINC
;
A
#
# COMPACT_ATOMS: atom_id res chain seq x y z
N MET A 1 5.95 -25.53 38.92
CA MET A 1 6.98 -25.51 37.86
C MET A 1 6.26 -25.80 36.54
N HIS A 2 6.27 -24.85 35.60
CA HIS A 2 5.78 -25.10 34.24
C HIS A 2 6.98 -25.45 33.37
N ALA A 3 6.83 -26.50 32.56
CA ALA A 3 7.88 -27.04 31.71
C ALA A 3 7.46 -26.95 30.24
N ASN A 4 8.27 -27.53 29.34
CA ASN A 4 8.02 -27.53 27.91
C ASN A 4 6.77 -28.36 27.55
N ARG A 5 6.02 -27.92 26.55
CA ARG A 5 4.95 -28.72 25.90
C ARG A 5 5.34 -28.94 24.44
N SER A 6 5.36 -30.22 24.03
CA SER A 6 5.43 -30.61 22.62
C SER A 6 4.12 -31.31 22.25
N LYS A 7 3.65 -31.07 21.02
CA LYS A 7 2.51 -31.78 20.43
C LYS A 7 2.85 -32.14 19.00
N THR A 8 2.75 -33.43 18.68
CA THR A 8 2.88 -33.94 17.31
C THR A 8 1.53 -34.48 16.87
N VAL A 9 1.17 -34.19 15.62
CA VAL A 9 0.00 -34.77 14.96
C VAL A 9 0.46 -35.26 13.59
N ASP A 10 0.43 -36.57 13.37
CA ASP A 10 0.96 -37.18 12.12
C ASP A 10 -0.02 -37.08 10.93
N ARG A 11 -1.29 -36.81 11.21
CA ARG A 11 -2.35 -36.68 10.21
C ARG A 11 -3.05 -35.34 10.36
N ASN A 12 -4.34 -35.35 10.70
CA ASN A 12 -5.18 -34.15 10.72
C ASN A 12 -5.48 -33.71 12.15
N GLU A 13 -5.45 -32.40 12.37
CA GLU A 13 -5.96 -31.77 13.59
C GLU A 13 -7.14 -30.85 13.23
N THR A 14 -8.19 -30.90 14.04
CA THR A 14 -9.30 -29.94 13.98
C THR A 14 -9.54 -29.40 15.38
N VAL A 15 -9.52 -28.08 15.52
CA VAL A 15 -9.79 -27.40 16.79
C VAL A 15 -11.05 -26.56 16.62
N ARG A 16 -12.08 -26.88 17.40
CA ARG A 16 -13.32 -26.10 17.48
C ARG A 16 -13.36 -25.39 18.83
N ILE A 17 -13.40 -24.07 18.80
CA ILE A 17 -13.63 -23.26 20.00
C ILE A 17 -15.07 -22.76 19.94
N GLY A 18 -15.90 -23.12 20.92
CA GLY A 18 -17.32 -22.76 20.94
C GLY A 18 -17.58 -21.30 21.34
N MET A 19 -16.60 -20.66 21.96
CA MET A 19 -16.68 -19.27 22.44
C MET A 19 -15.39 -18.53 22.07
N ASN A 20 -14.66 -18.02 23.06
CA ASN A 20 -13.48 -17.18 22.86
C ASN A 20 -12.18 -17.99 22.92
N LYS A 21 -11.20 -17.58 22.11
CA LYS A 21 -9.82 -18.06 22.16
C LYS A 21 -8.89 -16.88 22.41
N THR A 22 -8.07 -16.96 23.44
CA THR A 22 -7.01 -15.97 23.72
C THR A 22 -5.69 -16.69 23.73
N GLU A 23 -4.71 -16.18 22.97
CA GLU A 23 -3.35 -16.72 22.94
C GLU A 23 -2.37 -15.59 23.26
N THR A 24 -1.57 -15.80 24.31
CA THR A 24 -0.51 -14.87 24.72
C THR A 24 0.83 -15.58 24.55
N ILE A 25 1.69 -15.00 23.73
CA ILE A 25 3.06 -15.47 23.52
C ILE A 25 3.99 -14.39 24.09
N LEU A 26 4.79 -14.75 25.10
CA LEU A 26 5.62 -13.79 25.83
C LEU A 26 6.88 -13.35 25.08
N MET A 27 7.38 -14.17 24.15
CA MET A 27 8.65 -13.91 23.46
C MET A 27 8.47 -13.89 21.95
N ALA A 28 8.36 -15.06 21.31
CA ALA A 28 8.34 -15.17 19.85
C ALA A 28 7.36 -16.25 19.37
N SER A 29 6.75 -16.00 18.21
CA SER A 29 5.88 -16.95 17.50
C SER A 29 6.36 -17.11 16.06
N LEU A 30 6.50 -18.36 15.62
CA LEU A 30 6.84 -18.72 14.24
C LEU A 30 5.78 -19.67 13.72
N GLN A 31 5.26 -19.39 12.52
CA GLN A 31 4.27 -20.21 11.87
C GLN A 31 4.71 -20.52 10.44
N ASN A 32 5.08 -21.77 10.19
CA ASN A 32 5.46 -22.25 8.86
C ASN A 32 4.29 -23.04 8.27
N VAL A 33 3.91 -22.73 7.02
CA VAL A 33 2.81 -23.38 6.32
C VAL A 33 3.32 -23.82 4.94
N GLY A 34 3.26 -25.13 4.66
CA GLY A 34 3.88 -25.71 3.46
C GLY A 34 3.08 -25.57 2.16
N MET A 35 1.74 -25.50 2.24
CA MET A 35 0.88 -25.37 1.05
C MET A 35 0.17 -24.02 0.99
N GLY A 36 -0.70 -23.72 1.96
CA GLY A 36 -1.47 -22.47 1.95
C GLY A 36 -2.13 -22.16 3.28
N ARG A 37 -2.33 -20.87 3.54
CA ARG A 37 -3.02 -20.33 4.71
C ARG A 37 -4.18 -19.45 4.24
N MET A 38 -5.38 -19.69 4.78
CA MET A 38 -6.55 -18.86 4.57
C MET A 38 -7.07 -18.39 5.93
N GLU A 39 -7.44 -17.12 6.01
CA GLU A 39 -7.98 -16.51 7.22
C GLU A 39 -9.28 -15.78 6.85
N ASN A 40 -10.38 -16.13 7.52
CA ASN A 40 -11.70 -15.54 7.29
C ASN A 40 -12.17 -14.91 8.59
N VAL A 41 -12.49 -13.61 8.54
CA VAL A 41 -12.89 -12.82 9.72
C VAL A 41 -14.22 -12.16 9.42
N GLY A 42 -15.23 -12.43 10.26
CA GLY A 42 -16.62 -12.03 9.96
C GLY A 42 -17.01 -10.59 10.30
N LEU A 43 -16.35 -9.97 11.30
CA LEU A 43 -16.73 -8.64 11.79
C LEU A 43 -15.61 -7.61 11.63
N GLY A 44 -14.44 -7.87 12.22
CA GLY A 44 -13.35 -6.91 12.21
C GLY A 44 -11.99 -7.57 12.44
N TYR A 45 -10.98 -7.06 11.74
CA TYR A 45 -9.60 -7.49 11.84
C TYR A 45 -8.72 -6.28 12.16
N SER A 46 -7.92 -6.38 13.21
CA SER A 46 -6.97 -5.34 13.63
C SER A 46 -5.62 -5.97 13.85
N LEU A 47 -4.62 -5.51 13.11
CA LEU A 47 -3.23 -5.92 13.22
C LEU A 47 -2.42 -4.70 13.70
N ASN A 48 -1.85 -4.81 14.90
CA ASN A 48 -1.00 -3.77 15.48
C ASN A 48 0.42 -4.33 15.59
N VAL A 49 1.37 -3.64 14.98
CA VAL A 49 2.78 -4.03 14.95
C VAL A 49 3.60 -2.93 15.60
N GLY A 50 4.44 -3.29 16.59
CA GLY A 50 5.14 -2.31 17.42
C GLY A 50 6.42 -1.73 16.79
N MET A 51 7.12 -2.49 15.95
CA MET A 51 8.40 -2.06 15.38
C MET A 51 8.38 -2.08 13.85
N MET A 52 8.33 -3.26 13.24
CA MET A 52 8.47 -3.43 11.79
C MET A 52 7.55 -4.52 11.26
N MET A 53 6.96 -4.27 10.10
CA MET A 53 6.22 -5.25 9.31
C MET A 53 6.87 -5.37 7.93
N ASN A 54 7.25 -6.58 7.54
CA ASN A 54 7.73 -6.89 6.19
C ASN A 54 6.82 -7.93 5.55
N THR A 55 6.43 -7.72 4.29
CA THR A 55 5.60 -8.65 3.51
C THR A 55 6.26 -8.89 2.17
N VAL A 56 6.64 -10.14 1.90
CA VAL A 56 7.25 -10.55 0.63
C VAL A 56 6.28 -11.51 -0.07
N VAL A 57 5.94 -11.21 -1.32
CA VAL A 57 5.03 -12.01 -2.14
C VAL A 57 5.74 -12.38 -3.44
N GLY A 58 5.84 -13.67 -3.74
CA GLY A 58 6.62 -14.15 -4.88
C GLY A 58 5.94 -14.04 -6.24
N LEU A 59 4.60 -13.93 -6.27
CA LEU A 59 3.83 -13.91 -7.53
C LEU A 59 2.91 -12.70 -7.63
N ASN A 60 1.81 -12.68 -6.87
CA ASN A 60 0.81 -11.63 -6.98
C ASN A 60 0.21 -11.28 -5.61
N GLN A 61 0.10 -9.98 -5.34
CA GLN A 61 -0.60 -9.44 -4.18
C GLN A 61 -1.80 -8.62 -4.67
N SER A 62 -3.01 -9.12 -4.42
CA SER A 62 -4.26 -8.41 -4.72
C SER A 62 -4.92 -7.93 -3.44
N THR A 63 -5.47 -6.71 -3.45
CA THR A 63 -6.23 -6.14 -2.34
C THR A 63 -7.49 -5.48 -2.89
N GLN A 64 -8.66 -5.98 -2.48
CA GLN A 64 -9.95 -5.42 -2.86
C GLN A 64 -10.62 -4.80 -1.64
N VAL A 65 -11.01 -3.53 -1.75
CA VAL A 65 -11.67 -2.77 -0.67
C VAL A 65 -12.96 -2.18 -1.22
N MET A 66 -14.09 -2.67 -0.71
CA MET A 66 -15.44 -2.36 -1.25
C MET A 66 -15.90 -0.91 -1.01
N LYS A 67 -15.41 -0.26 0.05
CA LYS A 67 -15.86 1.09 0.44
C LYS A 67 -14.72 2.11 0.41
N LYS A 68 -13.79 2.03 1.36
CA LYS A 68 -12.72 3.02 1.51
C LYS A 68 -11.46 2.38 2.04
N LYS A 69 -10.31 2.69 1.41
CA LYS A 69 -8.97 2.41 1.92
C LYS A 69 -8.31 3.74 2.27
N THR A 70 -7.92 3.91 3.53
CA THR A 70 -7.15 5.07 4.00
C THR A 70 -5.74 4.60 4.33
N LEU A 71 -4.75 5.34 3.85
CA LEU A 71 -3.34 5.14 4.20
C LEU A 71 -2.79 6.45 4.78
N SER A 72 -2.22 6.38 5.97
CA SER A 72 -1.54 7.50 6.63
C SER A 72 -0.14 7.04 6.97
N VAL A 73 0.85 7.78 6.48
CA VAL A 73 2.27 7.48 6.64
C VAL A 73 2.93 8.70 7.25
N GLY A 74 3.80 8.49 8.24
CA GLY A 74 4.42 9.58 9.01
C GLY A 74 5.49 10.33 8.23
N ASP A 75 6.37 9.60 7.55
CA ASP A 75 7.57 10.19 6.92
C ASP A 75 7.49 10.14 5.39
N SER A 76 7.61 8.94 4.80
CA SER A 76 7.61 8.80 3.34
C SER A 76 6.84 7.56 2.87
N TYR A 77 6.15 7.72 1.75
CA TYR A 77 5.49 6.64 1.02
C TYR A 77 6.06 6.55 -0.40
N GLU A 78 6.63 5.38 -0.70
CA GLU A 78 7.31 5.12 -1.97
C GLU A 78 6.67 3.93 -2.67
N VAL A 79 6.42 4.08 -3.97
CA VAL A 79 6.05 3.00 -4.88
C VAL A 79 7.14 2.92 -5.95
N SER A 80 7.78 1.76 -6.06
CA SER A 80 8.81 1.49 -7.08
C SER A 80 8.42 0.24 -7.88
N VAL A 81 8.59 0.31 -9.20
CA VAL A 81 8.32 -0.78 -10.13
C VAL A 81 9.47 -0.88 -11.11
N GLY A 82 10.01 -2.08 -11.34
CA GLY A 82 11.02 -2.32 -12.39
C GLY A 82 12.49 -2.14 -11.97
N GLY A 83 12.80 -1.93 -10.69
CA GLY A 83 14.18 -1.81 -10.19
C GLY A 83 14.75 -0.39 -10.22
N SER A 84 16.05 -0.25 -9.94
CA SER A 84 16.68 1.04 -9.59
C SER A 84 17.01 1.95 -10.78
N ASP A 85 17.40 1.37 -11.93
CA ASP A 85 18.04 2.13 -13.01
C ASP A 85 17.04 2.58 -14.10
N ASP A 86 15.98 1.80 -14.33
CA ASP A 86 14.93 2.08 -15.34
C ASP A 86 13.49 2.00 -14.78
N GLY A 87 13.36 1.90 -13.45
CA GLY A 87 12.07 1.72 -12.80
C GLY A 87 11.23 2.99 -12.70
N SER A 88 9.92 2.80 -12.65
CA SER A 88 8.99 3.87 -12.31
C SER A 88 8.92 4.05 -10.80
N LYS A 89 8.95 5.30 -10.34
CA LYS A 89 8.92 5.67 -8.93
C LYS A 89 7.88 6.75 -8.66
N ILE A 90 7.12 6.57 -7.59
CA ILE A 90 6.25 7.61 -7.00
C ILE A 90 6.70 7.79 -5.56
N THR A 91 7.03 9.01 -5.16
CA THR A 91 7.46 9.34 -3.80
C THR A 91 6.62 10.46 -3.23
N LEU A 92 6.11 10.25 -2.01
CA LEU A 92 5.44 11.26 -1.20
C LEU A 92 6.23 11.37 0.12
N ASP A 93 6.75 12.55 0.44
CA ASP A 93 7.62 12.80 1.60
C ASP A 93 7.04 13.83 2.59
N GLY A 94 5.74 14.11 2.46
CA GLY A 94 5.03 15.13 3.25
C GLY A 94 5.21 16.57 2.75
N GLN A 95 6.13 16.83 1.82
CA GLN A 95 6.45 18.16 1.30
C GLN A 95 6.25 18.24 -0.22
N SER A 96 6.51 17.15 -0.91
CA SER A 96 6.52 17.03 -2.36
C SER A 96 5.88 15.72 -2.82
N ILE A 97 5.50 15.72 -4.10
CA ILE A 97 5.14 14.50 -4.83
C ILE A 97 6.09 14.42 -6.02
N THR A 98 6.91 13.38 -6.06
CA THR A 98 7.89 13.15 -7.15
C THR A 98 7.48 11.94 -7.97
N LEU A 99 7.42 12.14 -9.29
CA LEU A 99 7.18 11.10 -10.29
C LEU A 99 8.47 10.89 -11.09
N GLY A 100 9.11 9.73 -10.94
CA GLY A 100 10.29 9.33 -11.70
C GLY A 100 9.93 8.26 -12.71
N SER A 101 10.13 8.51 -14.00
CA SER A 101 9.90 7.56 -15.10
C SER A 101 10.54 8.11 -16.38
N GLN A 102 10.92 7.26 -17.33
CA GLN A 102 11.37 7.67 -18.66
C GLN A 102 10.29 8.48 -19.42
N ARG A 103 9.01 8.17 -19.19
CA ARG A 103 7.85 8.88 -19.75
C ARG A 103 6.78 9.05 -18.68
N ILE A 104 6.26 10.27 -18.56
CA ILE A 104 5.06 10.58 -17.79
C ILE A 104 3.99 10.97 -18.80
N GLU A 105 2.96 10.15 -18.94
CA GLU A 105 1.83 10.39 -19.82
C GLU A 105 0.58 10.68 -18.98
N LEU A 106 -0.07 11.81 -19.27
CA LEU A 106 -1.36 12.18 -18.69
C LEU A 106 -2.39 12.21 -19.82
N THR A 107 -3.39 11.33 -19.74
CA THR A 107 -4.46 11.23 -20.73
C THR A 107 -5.79 11.43 -20.04
N ALA A 108 -6.62 12.31 -20.60
CA ALA A 108 -7.98 12.55 -20.14
C ALA A 108 -8.88 12.88 -21.32
N ASP A 109 -10.11 12.36 -21.31
CA ASP A 109 -11.07 12.59 -22.38
C ASP A 109 -11.63 14.03 -22.38
N ARG A 110 -11.60 14.69 -21.21
CA ARG A 110 -12.28 15.97 -21.00
C ARG A 110 -11.35 17.11 -20.63
N GLU A 111 -10.45 16.88 -19.67
CA GLU A 111 -9.67 17.97 -19.07
C GLU A 111 -8.43 17.45 -18.33
N ILE A 112 -7.30 18.13 -18.51
CA ILE A 112 -6.14 18.07 -17.61
C ILE A 112 -5.96 19.48 -17.02
N LEU A 113 -5.98 19.59 -15.69
CA LEU A 113 -5.89 20.88 -14.98
C LEU A 113 -4.76 20.84 -13.94
N LEU A 114 -3.80 21.73 -14.09
CA LEU A 114 -2.75 22.01 -13.12
C LEU A 114 -3.03 23.36 -12.47
N ARG A 115 -3.10 23.44 -11.14
CA ARG A 115 -3.48 24.67 -10.42
C ARG A 115 -2.55 24.92 -9.24
N CYS A 116 -2.04 26.13 -9.15
CA CYS A 116 -1.28 26.64 -8.02
C CYS A 116 -1.79 28.04 -7.66
N GLY A 117 -2.61 28.15 -6.61
CA GLY A 117 -3.29 29.40 -6.27
C GLY A 117 -4.15 29.92 -7.43
N GLN A 118 -3.83 31.13 -7.92
CA GLN A 118 -4.49 31.77 -9.07
C GLN A 118 -3.91 31.32 -10.43
N SER A 119 -2.77 30.63 -10.44
CA SER A 119 -2.14 30.18 -11.68
C SER A 119 -2.69 28.82 -12.11
N THR A 120 -3.03 28.69 -13.39
CA THR A 120 -3.56 27.45 -13.98
C THR A 120 -2.99 27.15 -15.35
N ILE A 121 -2.74 25.88 -15.62
CA ILE A 121 -2.55 25.33 -16.97
C ILE A 121 -3.67 24.32 -17.20
N ARG A 122 -4.49 24.55 -18.21
CA ARG A 122 -5.68 23.76 -18.49
C ARG A 122 -5.66 23.30 -19.95
N LEU A 123 -5.77 21.99 -20.16
CA LEU A 123 -5.82 21.37 -21.48
C LEU A 123 -7.20 20.75 -21.66
N THR A 124 -7.86 21.08 -22.76
CA THR A 124 -9.12 20.49 -23.23
C THR A 124 -8.94 20.00 -24.68
N PRO A 125 -9.92 19.29 -25.28
CA PRO A 125 -9.76 18.79 -26.65
C PRO A 125 -9.52 19.84 -27.74
N GLY A 126 -9.89 21.10 -27.50
CA GLY A 126 -9.77 22.18 -28.50
C GLY A 126 -8.97 23.40 -28.05
N GLU A 127 -8.47 23.41 -26.80
CA GLU A 127 -7.89 24.60 -26.20
C GLU A 127 -6.84 24.24 -25.16
N ILE A 128 -5.72 24.97 -25.19
CA ILE A 128 -4.74 25.03 -24.11
C ILE A 128 -4.81 26.45 -23.54
N GLU A 129 -5.18 26.55 -22.27
CA GLU A 129 -5.36 27.80 -21.55
C GLU A 129 -4.29 27.91 -20.45
N ILE A 130 -3.55 29.02 -20.44
CA ILE A 130 -2.53 29.34 -19.43
C ILE A 130 -2.94 30.67 -18.81
N LEU A 131 -3.32 30.66 -17.53
CA LEU A 131 -3.72 31.85 -16.79
C LEU A 131 -2.78 32.03 -15.59
N SER A 132 -2.17 33.19 -15.48
CA SER A 132 -1.46 33.65 -14.27
C SER A 132 -1.25 35.17 -14.34
N PRO A 133 -1.02 35.84 -13.20
CA PRO A 133 -0.75 37.29 -13.18
C PRO A 133 0.44 37.69 -14.06
N ASN A 134 1.48 36.87 -14.08
CA ASN A 134 2.63 37.00 -14.96
C ASN A 134 2.85 35.66 -15.66
N VAL A 135 3.08 35.70 -16.98
CA VAL A 135 3.46 34.53 -17.79
C VAL A 135 4.74 34.92 -18.52
N ASP A 136 5.86 34.32 -18.13
CA ASP A 136 7.13 34.49 -18.83
C ASP A 136 7.24 33.40 -19.90
N ILE A 137 7.23 33.81 -21.17
CA ILE A 137 7.50 32.94 -22.31
C ILE A 137 8.83 33.37 -22.90
N ASN A 138 9.84 32.51 -22.79
CA ASN A 138 11.12 32.75 -23.48
C ASN A 138 10.86 32.65 -24.98
N CYS A 139 10.79 33.80 -25.65
CA CYS A 139 10.78 33.93 -27.11
C CYS A 139 12.16 34.29 -27.67
#